data_AF-A0A2S4V9X0-F1
#
_entry.id   AF-A0A2S4V9X0-F1
#
_cell.length_a   1.000
_cell.length_b   1.000
_cell.length_c   1.000
_cell.angle_alpha   90.00
_cell.angle_beta   90.00
_cell.angle_gamma   90.00
#
_symmetry.space_group_name_H-M   'P 1'
#
loop_
_entity.id
_entity.type
_entity.pdbx_description
1 polymer ?
#
loop_
_entity_poly.entity_id
_entity_poly.type
_entity_poly.pdbx_seq_one_letter_code
_entity_poly.pdbx_strand_id
1 'polypeptide(L)'
;AARFLHSCVLLDSINALEVSSLELRRIGKLQEFYRNLCAESVLNEGPEIRDLWDKLLSTLHIATSQAQLLHSNGIWETNLLLNEYKSFMRPNMFSGVTVNAIITSFATVLQHFLLVSNNLTDTIQAAILSHQTLQAQILKAHKRLSIETKQQGFLQYCLNLLLGNAWLMRRESELSTMSKASSIVESIAPSIHDIKIRNERYNNNVVTLSFSLTSMSTTGYASSTNTSSNELALSSSEYYSCSDGTAISSTENSSPLSIPVLSLTDYSSTNSESSFHSNSFNLPDPGLQIPGEVILCKSKANGEYWPAVIKAFVGVQTPRCSRKGNQPTFQKVYLVQFCDETISEVPQSFFWTTAHREFHVVEMGRIHTTEITFKKIYPRLLNIMPELDLISSGNAREPTVKERHEHFLQAPIGQHALLGENVLYGQYSDNLLFDVAQFLSNRYFLNATQRLEPLDPRVLQLCDHGRTSYVSDVLLPEAILLITMEEVNEEAPNHPINLRERAMDCLKETDIVDLVNCLHNNPQKTYRAYSTPFEYFCR
;
A
#
# COMPACT_ATOMS: atom_id res chain seq x y z
N ALA A 1 -5.82 -27.25 49.19
CA ALA A 1 -6.84 -26.67 48.30
C ALA A 1 -7.15 -25.21 48.65
N ALA A 2 -7.86 -24.91 49.76
CA ALA A 2 -8.26 -23.53 50.08
C ALA A 2 -7.11 -22.53 50.28
N ARG A 3 -5.99 -22.91 50.93
CA ARG A 3 -4.78 -22.06 51.01
C ARG A 3 -4.11 -21.79 49.66
N PHE A 4 -4.41 -22.58 48.62
CA PHE A 4 -3.86 -22.46 47.27
C PHE A 4 -4.84 -21.79 46.30
N LEU A 5 -6.15 -21.91 46.50
CA LEU A 5 -7.14 -20.99 45.89
C LEU A 5 -7.01 -19.58 46.46
N HIS A 6 -6.54 -19.49 47.71
CA HIS A 6 -6.13 -18.26 48.37
C HIS A 6 -4.68 -17.86 48.04
N SER A 7 -3.89 -18.74 47.39
CA SER A 7 -2.62 -18.33 46.83
C SER A 7 -2.95 -17.60 45.53
N CYS A 8 -2.54 -16.34 45.45
CA CYS A 8 -2.83 -15.47 44.30
C CYS A 8 -2.43 -16.10 42.96
N VAL A 9 -1.54 -17.10 42.97
CA VAL A 9 -0.97 -17.81 41.82
C VAL A 9 -1.99 -18.30 40.77
N LEU A 10 -3.09 -18.97 41.15
CA LEU A 10 -4.07 -19.42 40.15
C LEU A 10 -4.82 -18.23 39.56
N LEU A 11 -5.31 -17.33 40.41
CA LEU A 11 -6.06 -16.15 39.99
C LEU A 11 -5.19 -15.21 39.14
N ASP A 12 -3.92 -15.06 39.48
CA ASP A 12 -2.91 -14.31 38.72
C ASP A 12 -2.67 -14.96 37.36
N SER A 13 -2.63 -16.29 37.28
CA SER A 13 -2.53 -17.00 36.00
C SER A 13 -3.81 -16.92 35.15
N ILE A 14 -4.99 -16.84 35.76
CA ILE A 14 -6.26 -16.59 35.07
C ILE A 14 -6.30 -15.14 34.55
N ASN A 15 -5.88 -14.18 35.37
CA ASN A 15 -5.79 -12.77 34.99
C ASN A 15 -4.77 -12.57 33.87
N ALA A 16 -3.66 -13.31 33.90
CA ALA A 16 -2.68 -13.30 32.82
C ALA A 16 -3.24 -13.81 31.48
N LEU A 17 -4.35 -14.55 31.43
CA LEU A 17 -4.98 -14.97 30.17
C LEU A 17 -5.83 -13.88 29.51
N GLU A 18 -5.99 -12.72 30.14
CA GLU A 18 -6.71 -11.60 29.55
C GLU A 18 -6.10 -11.19 28.21
N VAL A 19 -6.95 -11.09 27.19
CA VAL A 19 -6.51 -10.69 25.85
C VAL A 19 -6.29 -9.19 25.85
N SER A 20 -5.07 -8.76 25.52
CA SER A 20 -4.73 -7.34 25.49
C SER A 20 -5.33 -6.62 24.28
N SER A 21 -5.57 -5.31 24.42
CA SER A 21 -6.01 -4.46 23.30
C SER A 21 -4.97 -4.40 22.17
N LEU A 22 -3.69 -4.59 22.48
CA LEU A 22 -2.61 -4.67 21.50
C LEU A 22 -2.71 -5.94 20.65
N GLU A 23 -3.01 -7.09 21.27
CA GLU A 23 -3.22 -8.36 20.56
C GLU A 23 -4.43 -8.27 19.63
N LEU A 24 -5.56 -7.74 20.11
CA LEU A 24 -6.74 -7.51 19.29
C LEU A 24 -6.46 -6.56 18.12
N ARG A 25 -5.66 -5.50 18.33
CA ARG A 25 -5.26 -4.59 17.26
C ARG A 25 -4.38 -5.28 16.22
N ARG A 26 -3.47 -6.17 16.62
CA ARG A 26 -2.63 -6.96 15.70
C ARG A 26 -3.46 -7.95 14.88
N ILE A 27 -4.43 -8.62 15.49
CA ILE A 27 -5.39 -9.48 14.80
C ILE A 27 -6.28 -8.65 13.85
N GLY A 28 -6.70 -7.46 14.27
CA GLY A 28 -7.44 -6.52 13.40
C GLY A 28 -6.66 -6.14 12.15
N LYS A 29 -5.34 -5.91 12.27
CA LYS A 29 -4.47 -5.63 11.10
C LYS A 29 -4.36 -6.82 10.14
N LEU A 30 -4.32 -8.07 10.63
CA LEU A 30 -4.41 -9.25 9.76
C LEU A 30 -5.71 -9.27 8.96
N GLN A 31 -6.83 -8.96 9.64
CA GLN A 31 -8.15 -9.00 9.04
C GLN A 31 -8.36 -7.87 8.02
N GLU A 32 -7.84 -6.68 8.30
CA GLU A 32 -7.87 -5.55 7.37
C GLU A 32 -7.06 -5.88 6.10
N PHE A 33 -5.85 -6.42 6.27
CA PHE A 33 -4.99 -6.77 5.15
C PHE A 33 -5.49 -7.96 4.32
N TYR A 34 -6.29 -8.85 4.90
CA TYR A 34 -6.94 -9.94 4.17
C TYR A 34 -7.76 -9.44 2.98
N ARG A 35 -8.44 -8.28 3.11
CA ARG A 35 -9.19 -7.68 2.01
C ARG A 35 -8.30 -7.27 0.84
N ASN A 36 -7.09 -6.79 1.13
CA ASN A 36 -6.11 -6.44 0.10
C ASN A 36 -5.60 -7.69 -0.62
N LEU A 37 -5.37 -8.80 0.10
CA LEU A 37 -5.03 -10.10 -0.51
C LEU A 37 -6.18 -10.65 -1.37
N CYS A 38 -7.44 -10.41 -1.01
CA CYS A 38 -8.59 -10.77 -1.83
C CYS A 38 -8.71 -9.90 -3.10
N ALA A 39 -8.36 -8.63 -3.02
CA ALA A 39 -8.36 -7.70 -4.16
C ALA A 39 -7.20 -7.99 -5.13
N GLU A 40 -6.03 -8.36 -4.63
CA GLU A 40 -4.85 -8.73 -5.41
C GLU A 40 -4.85 -10.22 -5.83
N SER A 41 -5.92 -10.67 -6.50
CA SER A 41 -6.13 -12.05 -7.03
C SER A 41 -5.10 -12.53 -8.07
N VAL A 42 -4.00 -11.81 -8.21
CA VAL A 42 -3.05 -11.83 -9.32
C VAL A 42 -1.72 -12.52 -8.97
N LEU A 43 -1.41 -12.63 -7.67
CA LEU A 43 -0.19 -13.31 -7.24
C LEU A 43 -0.27 -14.79 -7.59
N ASN A 44 0.74 -15.33 -8.26
CA ASN A 44 0.82 -16.75 -8.59
C ASN A 44 0.73 -17.65 -7.34
N GLU A 45 1.26 -17.21 -6.20
CA GLU A 45 1.13 -17.88 -4.89
C GLU A 45 -0.02 -17.33 -4.03
N GLY A 46 -0.78 -16.37 -4.56
CA GLY A 46 -1.85 -15.65 -3.85
C GLY A 46 -2.93 -16.56 -3.26
N PRO A 47 -3.44 -17.57 -3.99
CA PRO A 47 -4.43 -18.49 -3.45
C PRO A 47 -3.92 -19.28 -2.24
N GLU A 48 -2.70 -19.81 -2.32
CA GLU A 48 -2.09 -20.58 -1.23
C GLU A 48 -1.78 -19.70 -0.01
N ILE A 49 -1.21 -18.51 -0.24
CA ILE A 49 -0.95 -17.52 0.82
C ILE A 49 -2.26 -17.09 1.48
N ARG A 50 -3.33 -16.85 0.71
CA ARG A 50 -4.63 -16.45 1.21
C ARG A 50 -5.26 -17.54 2.08
N ASP A 51 -5.24 -18.78 1.64
CA ASP A 51 -5.82 -19.90 2.38
C ASP A 51 -5.06 -20.13 3.70
N LEU A 52 -3.73 -20.00 3.68
CA LEU A 52 -2.90 -20.02 4.89
C LEU A 52 -3.14 -18.80 5.81
N TRP A 53 -3.39 -17.62 5.24
CA TRP A 53 -3.72 -16.40 5.97
C TRP A 53 -5.05 -16.51 6.69
N ASP A 54 -6.08 -16.99 5.99
CA ASP A 54 -7.41 -17.24 6.56
C ASP A 54 -7.35 -18.29 7.66
N LYS A 55 -6.61 -19.38 7.44
CA LYS A 55 -6.35 -20.40 8.45
C LYS A 55 -5.67 -19.82 9.69
N LEU A 56 -4.63 -18.99 9.52
CA LEU A 56 -3.97 -18.32 10.64
C LEU A 56 -4.95 -17.39 11.38
N LEU A 57 -5.71 -16.57 10.66
CA LEU A 57 -6.67 -15.63 11.23
C LEU A 57 -7.76 -16.35 12.03
N SER A 58 -8.38 -17.38 11.46
CA SER A 58 -9.38 -18.22 12.13
C SER A 58 -8.82 -18.88 13.39
N THR A 59 -7.62 -19.44 13.31
CA THR A 59 -6.98 -20.10 14.47
C THR A 59 -6.65 -19.09 15.57
N LEU A 60 -6.21 -17.88 15.23
CA LEU A 60 -5.96 -16.80 16.20
C LEU A 60 -7.26 -16.33 16.86
N HIS A 61 -8.35 -16.19 16.12
CA HIS A 61 -9.66 -15.85 16.70
C HIS A 61 -10.14 -16.92 17.68
N ILE A 62 -10.01 -18.20 17.32
CA ILE A 62 -10.39 -19.32 18.21
C ILE A 62 -9.52 -19.31 19.47
N ALA A 63 -8.20 -19.17 19.34
CA ALA A 63 -7.29 -19.11 20.49
C ALA A 63 -7.60 -17.93 21.42
N THR A 64 -7.87 -16.76 20.84
CA THR A 64 -8.25 -15.55 21.57
C THR A 64 -9.57 -15.74 22.31
N SER A 65 -10.56 -16.33 21.64
CA SER A 65 -11.86 -16.64 22.25
C SER A 65 -11.73 -17.63 23.40
N GLN A 66 -10.92 -18.68 23.24
CA GLN A 66 -10.68 -19.68 24.29
C GLN A 66 -9.91 -19.12 25.48
N ALA A 67 -8.91 -18.26 25.23
CA ALA A 67 -8.20 -17.55 26.29
C ALA A 67 -9.14 -16.62 27.09
N GLN A 68 -10.00 -15.86 26.40
CA GLN A 68 -10.99 -14.99 27.03
C GLN A 68 -12.05 -15.78 27.79
N LEU A 69 -12.45 -16.96 27.29
CA LEU A 69 -13.36 -17.87 27.97
C LEU A 69 -12.73 -18.39 29.27
N LEU A 70 -11.47 -18.86 29.23
CA LEU A 70 -10.72 -19.28 30.42
C LEU A 70 -10.57 -18.14 31.43
N HIS A 71 -10.33 -16.91 30.96
CA HIS A 71 -10.24 -15.75 31.83
C HIS A 71 -11.57 -15.46 32.54
N SER A 72 -12.65 -15.26 31.77
CA SER A 72 -13.97 -14.87 32.31
C SER A 72 -14.65 -15.97 33.12
N ASN A 73 -14.73 -17.19 32.59
CA ASN A 73 -15.28 -18.33 33.33
C ASN A 73 -14.37 -18.74 34.48
N GLY A 74 -13.05 -18.67 34.29
CA GLY A 74 -12.08 -18.98 35.34
C GLY A 74 -12.25 -18.10 36.57
N ILE A 75 -12.42 -16.79 36.38
CA ILE A 75 -12.69 -15.85 37.48
C ILE A 75 -14.02 -16.19 38.16
N TRP A 76 -15.08 -16.42 37.39
CA TRP A 76 -16.40 -16.67 37.95
C TRP A 76 -16.48 -17.99 38.74
N GLU A 77 -16.03 -19.10 38.14
CA GLU A 77 -16.05 -20.43 38.76
C GLU A 77 -15.12 -20.51 39.97
N THR A 78 -13.94 -19.86 39.91
CA THR A 78 -13.03 -19.80 41.07
C THR A 78 -13.65 -19.02 42.23
N ASN A 79 -14.35 -17.90 41.95
CA ASN A 79 -15.06 -17.14 42.97
C ASN A 79 -16.26 -17.90 43.56
N LEU A 80 -17.02 -18.62 42.73
CA LEU A 80 -18.11 -19.46 43.19
C LEU A 80 -17.62 -20.54 44.16
N LEU A 81 -16.58 -21.27 43.76
CA LEU A 81 -15.92 -22.29 44.58
C LEU A 81 -15.38 -21.72 45.90
N LEU A 82 -14.79 -20.52 45.87
CA LEU A 82 -14.31 -19.85 47.08
C LEU A 82 -15.46 -19.49 48.03
N ASN A 83 -16.61 -19.07 47.49
CA ASN A 83 -17.80 -18.75 48.28
C ASN A 83 -18.46 -20.01 48.86
N GLU A 84 -18.50 -21.11 48.10
CA GLU A 84 -18.95 -22.42 48.61
C GLU A 84 -18.07 -22.88 49.77
N TYR A 85 -16.74 -22.79 49.62
CA TYR A 85 -15.79 -23.10 50.69
C TYR A 85 -15.97 -22.19 51.92
N LYS A 86 -16.10 -20.87 51.73
CA LYS A 86 -16.35 -19.93 52.85
C LYS A 86 -17.65 -20.24 53.58
N SER A 87 -18.69 -20.65 52.85
CA SER A 87 -19.99 -21.01 53.41
C SER A 87 -19.91 -22.30 54.23
N PHE A 88 -19.13 -23.29 53.77
CA PHE A 88 -18.83 -24.50 54.54
C PHE A 88 -18.05 -24.23 55.83
N MET A 89 -17.12 -23.26 55.82
CA MET A 89 -16.32 -22.92 57.01
C MET A 89 -17.06 -22.10 58.07
N ARG A 90 -18.32 -21.69 57.83
CA ARG A 90 -19.11 -20.93 58.82
C ARG A 90 -19.62 -21.87 59.91
N PRO A 91 -19.42 -21.54 61.21
CA PRO A 91 -19.98 -22.33 62.29
C PRO A 91 -21.52 -22.27 62.27
N ASN A 92 -22.15 -23.44 62.36
CA ASN A 92 -23.59 -23.67 62.60
C ASN A 92 -24.62 -23.64 61.44
N MET A 93 -24.25 -23.76 60.16
CA MET A 93 -25.27 -24.04 59.12
C MET A 93 -24.76 -24.99 58.05
N PHE A 94 -25.69 -25.82 57.53
CA PHE A 94 -25.58 -26.83 56.47
C PHE A 94 -25.27 -28.26 56.93
N SER A 95 -26.32 -28.99 57.32
CA SER A 95 -26.33 -30.45 57.54
C SER A 95 -26.28 -31.28 56.25
N GLY A 96 -25.96 -30.69 55.09
CA GLY A 96 -26.05 -31.34 53.77
C GLY A 96 -24.81 -31.26 52.88
N VAL A 97 -23.81 -30.43 53.22
CA VAL A 97 -22.60 -30.28 52.39
C VAL A 97 -21.46 -31.06 53.02
N THR A 98 -21.08 -32.18 52.40
CA THR A 98 -19.96 -33.00 52.86
C THR A 98 -18.64 -32.49 52.28
N VAL A 99 -17.52 -32.75 52.98
CA VAL A 99 -16.17 -32.48 52.46
C VAL A 99 -15.97 -33.14 51.10
N ASN A 100 -16.50 -34.35 50.90
CA ASN A 100 -16.46 -35.06 49.63
C ASN A 100 -17.19 -34.30 48.52
N ALA A 101 -18.39 -33.75 48.78
CA ALA A 101 -19.13 -32.97 47.79
C ALA A 101 -18.36 -31.72 47.33
N ILE A 102 -17.69 -31.03 48.26
CA ILE A 102 -16.84 -29.87 47.94
C ILE A 102 -15.63 -30.30 47.12
N ILE A 103 -14.91 -31.34 47.54
CA ILE A 103 -13.75 -31.87 46.80
C ILE A 103 -14.15 -32.31 45.39
N THR A 104 -15.31 -32.96 45.22
CA THR A 104 -15.84 -33.35 43.91
C THR A 104 -16.14 -32.11 43.05
N SER A 105 -16.78 -31.07 43.59
CA SER A 105 -17.03 -29.80 42.88
C SER A 105 -15.73 -29.14 42.40
N PHE A 106 -14.74 -29.04 43.28
CA PHE A 106 -13.39 -28.54 42.93
C PHE A 106 -12.72 -29.38 41.84
N ALA A 107 -12.77 -30.70 41.95
CA ALA A 107 -12.18 -31.59 40.96
C ALA A 107 -12.84 -31.44 39.58
N THR A 108 -14.17 -31.32 39.53
CA THR A 108 -14.92 -31.14 38.27
C THR A 108 -14.58 -29.83 37.57
N VAL A 109 -14.47 -28.72 38.32
CA VAL A 109 -14.10 -27.42 37.76
C VAL A 109 -12.65 -27.41 37.26
N LEU A 110 -11.71 -27.98 38.01
CA LEU A 110 -10.32 -28.09 37.56
C LEU A 110 -10.18 -28.99 36.33
N GLN A 111 -10.96 -30.07 36.23
CA GLN A 111 -11.01 -30.89 35.01
C GLN A 111 -11.54 -30.10 33.82
N HIS A 112 -12.57 -29.26 34.02
CA HIS A 112 -13.07 -28.38 32.97
C HIS A 112 -12.01 -27.37 32.51
N PHE A 113 -11.32 -26.72 33.45
CA PHE A 113 -10.20 -25.81 33.16
C PHE A 113 -9.06 -26.47 32.40
N LEU A 114 -8.67 -27.69 32.79
CA LEU A 114 -7.64 -28.46 32.07
C LEU A 114 -8.09 -28.78 30.64
N LEU A 115 -9.34 -29.20 30.46
CA LEU A 115 -9.87 -29.51 29.13
C LEU A 115 -9.80 -28.29 28.20
N VAL A 116 -10.28 -27.14 28.67
CA VAL A 116 -10.28 -25.91 27.85
C VAL A 116 -8.85 -25.40 27.62
N SER A 117 -7.96 -25.50 28.61
CA SER A 117 -6.53 -25.15 28.45
C SER A 117 -5.81 -26.06 27.46
N ASN A 118 -6.10 -27.37 27.45
CA ASN A 118 -5.52 -28.31 26.49
C ASN A 118 -6.02 -28.00 25.06
N ASN A 119 -7.31 -27.73 24.88
CA ASN A 119 -7.86 -27.29 23.59
C ASN A 119 -7.21 -25.97 23.12
N LEU A 120 -6.92 -25.05 24.04
CA LEU A 120 -6.18 -23.82 23.75
C LEU A 120 -4.73 -24.14 23.34
N THR A 121 -4.05 -25.08 24.00
CA THR A 121 -2.70 -25.53 23.61
C THR A 121 -2.68 -26.07 22.19
N ASP A 122 -3.64 -26.92 21.83
CA ASP A 122 -3.75 -27.49 20.48
C ASP A 122 -4.00 -26.40 19.42
N THR A 123 -4.86 -25.43 19.75
CA THR A 123 -5.17 -24.29 18.87
C THR A 123 -3.96 -23.37 18.70
N ILE A 124 -3.22 -23.08 19.77
CA ILE A 124 -1.96 -22.31 19.71
C ILE A 124 -0.93 -23.04 18.85
N GLN A 125 -0.80 -24.36 18.99
CA GLN A 125 0.13 -25.14 18.19
C GLN A 125 -0.24 -25.10 16.70
N ALA A 126 -1.53 -25.18 16.37
CA ALA A 126 -2.02 -24.99 15.02
C ALA A 126 -1.74 -23.57 14.48
N ALA A 127 -1.84 -22.54 15.33
CA ALA A 127 -1.52 -21.16 14.98
C ALA A 127 -0.02 -20.99 14.68
N ILE A 128 0.86 -21.60 15.48
CA ILE A 128 2.31 -21.60 15.28
C ILE A 128 2.67 -22.24 13.94
N LEU A 129 2.13 -23.43 13.65
CA LEU A 129 2.39 -24.12 12.38
C LEU A 129 1.89 -23.31 11.18
N SER A 130 0.70 -22.72 11.30
CA SER A 130 0.12 -21.89 10.23
C SER A 130 0.94 -20.62 10.00
N HIS A 131 1.39 -19.98 11.09
CA HIS A 131 2.26 -18.79 11.05
C HIS A 131 3.60 -19.09 10.37
N GLN A 132 4.29 -20.17 10.77
CA GLN A 132 5.57 -20.57 10.18
C GLN A 132 5.45 -20.90 8.69
N THR A 133 4.41 -21.64 8.32
CA THR A 133 4.15 -22.02 6.92
C THR A 133 3.84 -20.79 6.07
N LEU A 134 3.00 -19.89 6.58
CA LEU A 134 2.67 -18.63 5.92
C LEU A 134 3.90 -17.73 5.74
N GLN A 135 4.71 -17.57 6.80
CA GLN A 135 5.93 -16.78 6.75
C GLN A 135 6.92 -17.33 5.72
N ALA A 136 7.10 -18.65 5.67
CA ALA A 136 7.97 -19.29 4.68
C ALA A 136 7.49 -19.03 3.24
N GLN A 137 6.18 -19.13 2.98
CA GLN A 137 5.62 -18.87 1.65
C GLN A 137 5.72 -17.40 1.25
N ILE A 138 5.45 -16.46 2.17
CA ILE A 138 5.62 -15.02 1.91
C ILE A 138 7.09 -14.70 1.61
N LEU A 139 8.04 -15.26 2.36
CA LEU A 139 9.47 -15.05 2.12
C LEU A 139 9.92 -15.63 0.77
N LYS A 140 9.38 -16.79 0.38
CA LYS A 140 9.65 -17.40 -0.92
C LYS A 140 9.13 -16.53 -2.06
N ALA A 141 7.87 -16.08 -1.97
CA ALA A 141 7.26 -15.19 -2.94
C ALA A 141 8.01 -13.85 -3.04
N HIS A 142 8.36 -13.25 -1.90
CA HIS A 142 9.13 -12.02 -1.83
C HIS A 142 10.51 -12.16 -2.49
N LYS A 143 11.25 -13.25 -2.21
CA LYS A 143 12.53 -13.52 -2.86
C LYS A 143 12.40 -13.67 -4.37
N ARG A 144 11.39 -14.42 -4.84
CA ARG A 144 11.14 -14.58 -6.29
C ARG A 144 10.87 -13.23 -6.94
N LEU A 145 9.94 -12.45 -6.40
CA LEU A 145 9.57 -11.13 -6.93
C LEU A 145 10.75 -10.16 -6.89
N SER A 146 11.58 -10.21 -5.84
CA SER A 146 12.79 -9.38 -5.73
C SER A 146 13.82 -9.72 -6.80
N ILE A 147 13.95 -11.00 -7.17
CA ILE A 147 14.81 -11.43 -8.28
C ILE A 147 14.21 -10.96 -9.61
N GLU A 148 12.90 -11.16 -9.83
CA GLU A 148 12.19 -10.74 -11.05
C GLU A 148 12.25 -9.21 -11.27
N THR A 149 12.21 -8.39 -10.22
CA THR A 149 12.30 -6.92 -10.34
C THR A 149 13.73 -6.40 -10.44
N LYS A 150 14.71 -7.09 -9.86
CA LYS A 150 16.12 -6.66 -9.86
C LYS A 150 16.95 -7.22 -11.02
N GLN A 151 16.44 -8.16 -11.81
CA GLN A 151 17.13 -8.64 -12.99
C GLN A 151 17.34 -7.48 -13.98
N GLN A 152 18.59 -7.05 -14.13
CA GLN A 152 19.01 -6.11 -15.17
C GLN A 152 19.75 -6.90 -16.25
N GLY A 153 19.25 -6.86 -17.49
CA GLY A 153 19.87 -7.58 -18.60
C GLY A 153 18.97 -7.72 -19.84
N PHE A 154 19.48 -8.44 -20.84
CA PHE A 154 18.80 -8.66 -22.13
C PHE A 154 17.40 -9.26 -21.98
N LEU A 155 17.19 -10.16 -21.03
CA LEU A 155 15.87 -10.77 -20.74
C LEU A 155 14.86 -9.76 -20.20
N GLN A 156 15.29 -8.85 -19.32
CA GLN A 156 14.45 -7.75 -18.81
C GLN A 156 14.13 -6.75 -19.92
N TYR A 157 15.10 -6.47 -20.79
CA TYR A 157 14.88 -5.65 -21.98
C TYR A 157 13.85 -6.29 -22.93
N CYS A 158 13.95 -7.59 -23.20
CA CYS A 158 12.98 -8.32 -24.01
C CYS A 158 11.58 -8.40 -23.35
N LEU A 159 11.51 -8.61 -22.04
CA LEU A 159 10.24 -8.61 -21.30
C LEU A 159 9.58 -7.22 -21.30
N ASN A 160 10.35 -6.16 -21.09
CA ASN A 160 9.85 -4.78 -21.19
C ASN A 160 9.41 -4.44 -22.62
N LEU A 161 10.09 -4.98 -23.65
CA LEU A 161 9.72 -4.79 -25.06
C LEU A 161 8.43 -5.54 -25.42
N LEU A 162 8.19 -6.73 -24.86
CA LEU A 162 7.05 -7.60 -25.17
C LEU A 162 5.81 -7.32 -24.31
N LEU A 163 5.99 -6.95 -23.04
CA LEU A 163 4.93 -6.81 -22.04
C LEU A 163 4.79 -5.38 -21.50
N GLY A 164 5.67 -4.46 -21.91
CA GLY A 164 5.66 -3.06 -21.49
C GLY A 164 6.11 -2.82 -20.03
N ASN A 165 6.21 -1.55 -19.65
CA ASN A 165 6.56 -1.12 -18.29
C ASN A 165 5.48 -1.48 -17.24
N ALA A 166 4.25 -1.71 -17.69
CA ALA A 166 3.14 -2.15 -16.84
C ALA A 166 3.43 -3.47 -16.12
N TRP A 167 4.13 -4.41 -16.77
CA TRP A 167 4.52 -5.67 -16.15
C TRP A 167 5.50 -5.45 -14.98
N LEU A 168 6.49 -4.57 -15.15
CA LEU A 168 7.48 -4.25 -14.12
C LEU A 168 6.83 -3.50 -12.95
N MET A 169 5.99 -2.50 -13.23
CA MET A 169 5.22 -1.77 -12.23
C MET A 169 4.29 -2.69 -11.42
N ARG A 170 3.68 -3.68 -12.08
CA ARG A 170 2.87 -4.70 -11.42
C ARG A 170 3.70 -5.57 -10.49
N ARG A 171 4.88 -6.02 -10.92
CA ARG A 171 5.81 -6.81 -10.09
C ARG A 171 6.36 -6.01 -8.90
N GLU A 172 6.61 -4.72 -9.07
CA GLU A 172 6.98 -3.83 -7.97
C GLU A 172 5.82 -3.61 -6.98
N SER A 173 4.58 -3.50 -7.47
CA SER A 173 3.38 -3.45 -6.62
C SER A 173 3.22 -4.74 -5.81
N GLU A 174 3.31 -5.90 -6.47
CA GLU A 174 3.25 -7.23 -5.83
C GLU A 174 4.35 -7.39 -4.76
N LEU A 175 5.58 -6.91 -5.05
CA LEU A 175 6.68 -6.91 -4.10
C LEU A 175 6.38 -6.02 -2.87
N SER A 176 5.79 -4.84 -3.09
CA SER A 176 5.37 -3.93 -2.02
C SER A 176 4.31 -4.58 -1.13
N THR A 177 3.32 -5.24 -1.73
CA THR A 177 2.27 -5.96 -0.97
C THR A 177 2.86 -7.13 -0.19
N MET A 178 3.77 -7.92 -0.76
CA MET A 178 4.47 -8.98 -0.02
C MET A 178 5.34 -8.44 1.12
N SER A 179 5.97 -7.27 0.95
CA SER A 179 6.73 -6.62 2.02
C SER A 179 5.83 -6.22 3.19
N LYS A 180 4.67 -5.61 2.90
CA LYS A 180 3.65 -5.30 3.91
C LYS A 180 3.11 -6.56 4.59
N ALA A 181 2.83 -7.62 3.82
CA ALA A 181 2.38 -8.91 4.33
C ALA A 181 3.40 -9.50 5.32
N SER A 182 4.69 -9.49 4.97
CA SER A 182 5.78 -9.97 5.84
C SER A 182 5.82 -9.19 7.15
N SER A 183 5.77 -7.86 7.07
CA SER A 183 5.79 -6.99 8.26
C SER A 183 4.61 -7.26 9.19
N ILE A 184 3.41 -7.48 8.64
CA ILE A 184 2.22 -7.82 9.44
C ILE A 184 2.43 -9.18 10.11
N VAL A 185 2.78 -10.22 9.36
CA VAL A 185 2.98 -11.59 9.88
C VAL A 185 4.06 -11.65 10.96
N GLU A 186 5.17 -10.90 10.79
CA GLU A 186 6.22 -10.78 11.80
C GLU A 186 5.71 -10.12 13.09
N SER A 187 4.82 -9.13 12.99
CA SER A 187 4.29 -8.42 14.15
C SER A 187 3.40 -9.28 15.07
N ILE A 188 2.89 -10.41 14.57
CA ILE A 188 1.99 -11.32 15.33
C ILE A 188 2.76 -12.42 16.05
N ALA A 189 3.98 -12.77 15.60
CA ALA A 189 4.78 -13.82 16.20
C ALA A 189 4.96 -13.66 17.73
N PRO A 190 5.23 -12.45 18.26
CA PRO A 190 5.31 -12.25 19.71
C PRO A 190 4.00 -12.55 20.42
N SER A 191 2.85 -12.17 19.84
CA SER A 191 1.53 -12.41 20.44
C SER A 191 1.18 -13.89 20.54
N ILE A 192 1.51 -14.69 19.53
CA ILE A 192 1.33 -16.15 19.58
C ILE A 192 2.21 -16.75 20.69
N HIS A 193 3.44 -16.28 20.81
CA HIS A 193 4.37 -16.75 21.82
C HIS A 193 3.94 -16.37 23.24
N ASP A 194 3.46 -15.13 23.44
CA ASP A 194 2.98 -14.65 24.74
C ASP A 194 1.75 -15.44 25.20
N ILE A 195 0.77 -15.70 24.32
CA ILE A 195 -0.40 -16.53 24.65
C ILE A 195 0.04 -17.95 25.03
N LYS A 196 1.02 -18.53 24.32
CA LYS A 196 1.59 -19.85 24.66
C LYS A 196 2.15 -19.89 26.08
N ILE A 197 3.04 -18.96 26.43
CA ILE A 197 3.66 -18.89 27.76
C ILE A 197 2.59 -18.73 28.85
N ARG A 198 1.60 -17.86 28.62
CA ARG A 198 0.52 -17.61 29.57
C ARG A 198 -0.35 -18.86 29.80
N ASN A 199 -0.70 -19.58 28.74
CA ASN A 199 -1.45 -20.83 28.83
C ASN A 199 -0.63 -21.97 29.47
N GLU A 200 0.65 -22.12 29.15
CA GLU A 200 1.53 -23.12 29.79
C GLU A 200 1.63 -22.88 31.31
N ARG A 201 1.82 -21.63 31.73
CA ARG A 201 1.83 -21.26 33.15
C ARG A 201 0.50 -21.60 33.82
N TYR A 202 -0.62 -21.26 33.17
CA TYR A 202 -1.96 -21.58 33.68
C TYR A 202 -2.16 -23.10 33.81
N ASN A 203 -1.86 -23.88 32.76
CA ASN A 203 -2.01 -25.32 32.74
C ASN A 203 -1.21 -25.99 33.86
N ASN A 204 0.08 -25.62 34.02
CA ASN A 204 0.95 -26.14 35.08
C ASN A 204 0.38 -25.87 36.48
N ASN A 205 -0.20 -24.70 36.71
CA ASN A 205 -0.84 -24.36 37.99
C ASN A 205 -2.09 -25.23 38.24
N VAL A 206 -2.93 -25.44 37.22
CA VAL A 206 -4.14 -26.27 37.33
C VAL A 206 -3.79 -27.76 37.54
N VAL A 207 -2.75 -28.28 36.87
CA VAL A 207 -2.25 -29.65 37.07
C VAL A 207 -1.73 -29.84 38.50
N THR A 208 -0.92 -28.89 38.99
CA THR A 208 -0.37 -28.92 40.35
C THR A 208 -1.49 -28.93 41.41
N LEU A 209 -2.54 -28.15 41.17
CA LEU A 209 -3.74 -28.12 42.01
C LEU A 209 -4.51 -29.44 41.99
N SER A 210 -4.70 -30.01 40.80
CA SER A 210 -5.40 -31.28 40.61
C SER A 210 -4.67 -32.43 41.33
N PHE A 211 -3.35 -32.46 41.23
CA PHE A 211 -2.51 -33.44 41.95
C PHE A 211 -2.62 -33.27 43.48
N SER A 212 -2.60 -32.02 43.96
CA SER A 212 -2.75 -31.69 45.38
C SER A 212 -4.13 -32.06 45.95
N LEU A 213 -5.20 -31.97 45.17
CA LEU A 213 -6.54 -32.41 45.58
C LEU A 213 -6.66 -33.95 45.63
N THR A 214 -5.99 -34.63 44.70
CA THR A 214 -6.00 -36.10 44.62
C THR A 214 -5.22 -36.72 45.79
N SER A 215 -4.09 -36.13 46.19
CA SER A 215 -3.30 -36.59 47.34
C SER A 215 -3.98 -36.37 48.70
N MET A 216 -4.83 -35.35 48.83
CA MET A 216 -5.66 -35.13 50.02
C MET A 216 -6.79 -36.16 50.14
N SER A 217 -7.34 -36.62 49.01
CA SER A 217 -8.41 -37.63 48.99
C SER A 217 -7.92 -39.03 49.39
N THR A 218 -6.65 -39.35 49.11
CA THR A 218 -6.00 -40.61 49.50
C THR A 218 -5.44 -40.61 50.93
N THR A 219 -5.00 -39.46 51.45
CA THR A 219 -4.52 -39.33 52.84
C THR A 219 -5.65 -39.18 53.86
N GLY A 220 -6.86 -38.76 53.45
CA GLY A 220 -8.05 -38.71 54.29
C GLY A 220 -8.55 -40.06 54.82
N TYR A 221 -8.02 -41.18 54.31
CA TYR A 221 -8.30 -42.53 54.83
C TYR A 221 -7.29 -43.01 55.90
N ALA A 222 -6.24 -42.23 56.21
CA ALA A 222 -5.14 -42.68 57.08
C ALA A 222 -4.88 -41.77 58.30
N SER A 223 -5.85 -40.99 58.77
CA SER A 223 -5.63 -40.10 59.93
C SER A 223 -6.75 -40.19 60.97
N SER A 224 -6.91 -41.38 61.54
CA SER A 224 -7.21 -41.48 62.96
C SER A 224 -5.89 -41.67 63.72
N THR A 225 -5.64 -40.77 64.66
CA THR A 225 -4.69 -40.79 65.78
C THR A 225 -3.48 -39.84 65.71
N ASN A 226 -3.49 -38.96 66.72
CA ASN A 226 -2.39 -38.36 67.48
C ASN A 226 -1.69 -37.09 66.96
N THR A 227 -2.13 -35.98 67.59
CA THR A 227 -1.35 -34.86 68.13
C THR A 227 0.18 -34.99 68.13
N SER A 228 0.87 -34.00 67.56
CA SER A 228 1.69 -33.03 68.31
C SER A 228 2.26 -31.95 67.40
N SER A 229 2.27 -30.72 67.92
CA SER A 229 2.86 -29.50 67.39
C SER A 229 4.27 -29.68 66.84
N ASN A 230 4.56 -29.05 65.69
CA ASN A 230 5.84 -28.39 65.43
C ASN A 230 5.65 -27.37 64.29
N GLU A 231 5.83 -26.10 64.64
CA GLU A 231 6.21 -25.04 63.69
C GLU A 231 7.57 -25.39 63.08
N LEU A 232 7.76 -25.14 61.78
CA LEU A 232 9.02 -24.63 61.23
C LEU A 232 8.90 -24.27 59.74
N ALA A 233 9.14 -22.97 59.50
CA ALA A 233 9.84 -22.35 58.37
C ALA A 233 9.36 -22.58 56.93
N LEU A 234 8.80 -21.50 56.36
CA LEU A 234 8.94 -21.13 54.96
C LEU A 234 10.42 -21.16 54.54
N SER A 235 10.71 -21.82 53.42
CA SER A 235 11.91 -21.55 52.62
C SER A 235 11.53 -21.51 51.15
N SER A 236 11.62 -20.30 50.61
CA SER A 236 11.57 -19.99 49.19
C SER A 236 12.81 -20.58 48.51
N SER A 237 12.63 -21.39 47.47
CA SER A 237 13.69 -21.77 46.56
C SER A 237 13.13 -21.72 45.14
N GLU A 238 13.49 -20.63 44.47
CA GLU A 238 13.42 -20.44 43.04
C GLU A 238 14.34 -21.46 42.36
N TYR A 239 13.81 -22.17 41.36
CA TYR A 239 14.61 -22.87 40.36
C TYR A 239 14.23 -22.29 38.99
N TYR A 240 14.97 -21.26 38.56
CA TYR A 240 15.17 -20.95 37.16
C TYR A 240 16.42 -21.70 36.69
N SER A 241 16.26 -22.64 35.78
CA SER A 241 17.36 -23.18 34.98
C SER A 241 17.36 -22.50 33.62
N CYS A 242 18.27 -21.54 33.43
CA CYS A 242 18.73 -21.12 32.12
C CYS A 242 20.13 -21.71 31.92
N SER A 243 20.30 -22.48 30.86
CA SER A 243 21.56 -23.06 30.45
C SER A 243 22.38 -22.03 29.68
N ASP A 244 23.57 -21.73 30.20
CA ASP A 244 24.64 -21.01 29.50
C ASP A 244 25.18 -21.86 28.34
N GLY A 245 25.20 -21.26 27.15
CA GLY A 245 25.88 -21.76 25.96
C GLY A 245 27.18 -21.01 25.76
N THR A 246 28.28 -21.71 26.02
CA THR A 246 29.69 -21.32 25.97
C THR A 246 30.14 -20.83 24.59
N ALA A 247 30.73 -19.63 24.55
CA ALA A 247 31.64 -19.20 23.48
C ALA A 247 33.06 -19.70 23.80
N ILE A 248 33.67 -20.45 22.87
CA ILE A 248 35.07 -20.87 22.93
C ILE A 248 35.89 -19.94 22.03
N SER A 249 37.02 -19.47 22.55
CA SER A 249 38.06 -18.77 21.80
C SER A 249 38.96 -19.75 21.05
N SER A 250 39.41 -19.34 19.88
CA SER A 250 40.76 -19.66 19.40
C SER A 250 41.21 -18.62 18.37
N THR A 251 42.40 -18.10 18.63
CA THR A 251 43.23 -17.21 17.83
C THR A 251 43.89 -17.97 16.68
N GLU A 252 43.98 -17.36 15.49
CA GLU A 252 45.25 -16.98 14.82
C GLU A 252 45.09 -16.69 13.31
N ASN A 253 45.80 -15.62 12.89
CA ASN A 253 46.44 -15.38 11.59
C ASN A 253 45.60 -15.12 10.31
N SER A 254 45.60 -13.85 9.86
CA SER A 254 46.12 -13.49 8.53
C SER A 254 46.17 -11.96 8.29
N SER A 255 47.29 -11.53 7.73
CA SER A 255 47.81 -10.18 7.47
C SER A 255 46.95 -9.25 6.58
N PRO A 256 47.13 -7.91 6.68
CA PRO A 256 46.57 -6.94 5.74
C PRO A 256 47.56 -6.62 4.60
N LEU A 257 47.10 -6.70 3.36
CA LEU A 257 47.82 -6.23 2.17
C LEU A 257 47.38 -4.81 1.82
N SER A 258 48.31 -3.88 1.98
CA SER A 258 48.30 -2.50 1.48
C SER A 258 48.59 -2.46 -0.02
N ILE A 259 47.83 -1.68 -0.80
CA ILE A 259 48.23 -1.18 -2.13
C ILE A 259 47.78 0.30 -2.26
N PRO A 260 48.58 1.18 -2.91
CA PRO A 260 48.78 2.55 -2.46
C PRO A 260 48.06 3.63 -3.29
N VAL A 261 48.05 4.81 -2.67
CA VAL A 261 47.84 6.14 -3.26
C VAL A 261 48.86 6.39 -4.38
N LEU A 262 48.39 6.82 -5.55
CA LEU A 262 49.20 7.56 -6.52
C LEU A 262 48.39 8.76 -7.03
N SER A 263 48.81 9.94 -6.56
CA SER A 263 48.59 11.22 -7.23
C SER A 263 49.72 11.42 -8.23
N LEU A 264 49.41 11.84 -9.46
CA LEU A 264 50.37 12.53 -10.33
C LEU A 264 49.65 13.58 -11.17
N THR A 265 50.05 14.82 -10.93
CA THR A 265 49.77 16.03 -11.71
C THR A 265 50.62 16.08 -12.99
N ASP A 266 50.09 16.84 -13.95
CA ASP A 266 50.75 17.58 -15.04
C ASP A 266 51.47 16.83 -16.17
N TYR A 267 50.94 16.98 -17.39
CA TYR A 267 51.70 17.47 -18.54
C TYR A 267 50.77 18.21 -19.52
N SER A 268 51.18 19.44 -19.85
CA SER A 268 50.52 20.35 -20.78
C SER A 268 51.05 20.20 -22.21
N SER A 269 50.13 20.37 -23.17
CA SER A 269 50.28 21.06 -24.48
C SER A 269 51.16 20.46 -25.59
N THR A 270 50.57 20.21 -26.78
CA THR A 270 50.73 21.09 -27.98
C THR A 270 49.92 20.62 -29.21
N ASN A 271 49.05 21.52 -29.67
CA ASN A 271 48.58 21.87 -31.03
C ASN A 271 48.70 20.94 -32.25
N SER A 272 47.54 20.66 -32.87
CA SER A 272 47.20 20.63 -34.32
C SER A 272 45.77 20.04 -34.38
N GLU A 273 44.72 20.54 -35.04
CA GLU A 273 44.56 21.27 -36.28
C GLU A 273 43.19 21.98 -36.28
N SER A 274 43.20 23.22 -36.73
CA SER A 274 42.03 24.06 -37.00
C SER A 274 41.45 23.74 -38.37
N SER A 275 40.29 23.06 -38.46
CA SER A 275 39.52 22.99 -39.73
C SER A 275 38.04 22.56 -39.64
N PHE A 276 37.44 22.38 -38.46
CA PHE A 276 36.04 21.86 -38.34
C PHE A 276 34.96 22.87 -37.87
N HIS A 277 35.25 24.16 -37.71
CA HIS A 277 34.37 25.06 -36.94
C HIS A 277 33.34 25.92 -37.71
N SER A 278 33.13 25.76 -39.02
CA SER A 278 32.29 26.70 -39.78
C SER A 278 30.82 26.32 -39.99
N ASN A 279 30.37 25.09 -39.66
CA ASN A 279 28.98 24.66 -39.95
C ASN A 279 28.08 24.35 -38.73
N SER A 280 28.57 24.41 -37.49
CA SER A 280 27.75 24.03 -36.32
C SER A 280 26.85 25.14 -35.75
N PHE A 281 26.99 26.38 -36.22
CA PHE A 281 26.27 27.52 -35.64
C PHE A 281 24.76 27.56 -35.98
N ASN A 282 24.34 27.00 -37.11
CA ASN A 282 22.95 27.04 -37.58
C ASN A 282 22.11 25.81 -37.21
N LEU A 283 22.62 24.93 -36.35
CA LEU A 283 21.85 23.81 -35.83
C LEU A 283 21.32 24.10 -34.42
N PRO A 284 20.14 23.55 -34.05
CA PRO A 284 19.67 23.59 -32.67
C PRO A 284 20.69 22.92 -31.74
N ASP A 285 20.63 23.24 -30.45
CA ASP A 285 21.58 22.71 -29.48
C ASP A 285 21.48 21.18 -29.38
N PRO A 286 22.61 20.44 -29.43
CA PRO A 286 22.59 18.99 -29.36
C PRO A 286 22.05 18.53 -28.01
N GLY A 287 20.97 17.74 -28.04
CA GLY A 287 20.29 17.22 -26.84
C GLY A 287 18.96 17.91 -26.50
N LEU A 288 18.53 18.93 -27.25
CA LEU A 288 17.22 19.57 -27.09
C LEU A 288 16.12 18.84 -27.87
N GLN A 289 15.01 18.46 -27.24
CA GLN A 289 13.86 17.88 -27.94
C GLN A 289 12.96 18.98 -28.53
N ILE A 290 13.00 19.18 -29.85
CA ILE A 290 12.20 20.20 -30.53
C ILE A 290 11.26 19.53 -31.54
N PRO A 291 9.93 19.72 -31.44
CA PRO A 291 9.18 20.41 -30.38
C PRO A 291 9.05 19.55 -29.10
N GLY A 292 8.78 20.21 -27.96
CA GLY A 292 8.32 19.52 -26.73
C GLY A 292 9.24 19.61 -25.51
N GLU A 293 10.47 20.10 -25.65
CA GLU A 293 11.38 20.28 -24.50
C GLU A 293 10.77 21.25 -23.48
N VAL A 294 10.68 20.79 -22.24
CA VAL A 294 10.23 21.56 -21.09
C VAL A 294 11.38 22.40 -20.55
N ILE A 295 11.13 23.70 -20.37
CA ILE A 295 12.13 24.67 -19.97
C ILE A 295 11.62 25.62 -18.89
N LEU A 296 12.55 26.18 -18.13
CA LEU A 296 12.32 27.34 -17.28
C LEU A 296 12.84 28.57 -18.01
N CYS A 297 11.93 29.42 -18.50
CA CYS A 297 12.25 30.57 -19.32
C CYS A 297 12.06 31.89 -18.55
N LYS A 298 13.05 32.77 -18.65
CA LYS A 298 13.03 34.11 -18.07
C LYS A 298 12.05 35.00 -18.81
N SER A 299 11.06 35.53 -18.09
CA SER A 299 10.20 36.59 -18.63
C SER A 299 10.93 37.93 -18.60
N LYS A 300 10.76 38.75 -19.64
CA LYS A 300 11.45 40.04 -19.81
C LYS A 300 11.13 41.07 -18.71
N ALA A 301 10.05 40.88 -17.95
CA ALA A 301 9.53 41.89 -17.02
C ALA A 301 10.22 41.88 -15.64
N ASN A 302 10.43 40.71 -15.02
CA ASN A 302 10.73 40.65 -13.57
C ASN A 302 11.97 39.84 -13.20
N GLY A 303 12.64 39.22 -14.18
CA GLY A 303 13.80 38.34 -13.92
C GLY A 303 13.46 36.96 -13.34
N GLU A 304 12.18 36.72 -13.05
CA GLU A 304 11.61 35.43 -12.67
C GLU A 304 11.57 34.45 -13.85
N TYR A 305 11.66 33.16 -13.54
CA TYR A 305 11.61 32.08 -14.51
C TYR A 305 10.25 31.40 -14.47
N TRP A 306 9.74 31.10 -15.66
CA TRP A 306 8.39 30.60 -15.89
C TRP A 306 8.44 29.29 -16.69
N PRO A 307 7.58 28.31 -16.37
CA PRO A 307 7.40 27.11 -17.16
C PRO A 307 7.05 27.44 -18.62
N ALA A 308 7.77 26.86 -19.56
CA ALA A 308 7.51 26.98 -20.98
C ALA A 308 7.92 25.72 -21.76
N VAL A 309 7.35 25.53 -22.96
CA VAL A 309 7.72 24.47 -23.90
C VAL A 309 8.35 25.07 -25.15
N ILE A 310 9.42 24.45 -25.65
CA ILE A 310 10.01 24.83 -26.95
C ILE A 310 9.14 24.29 -28.09
N LYS A 311 8.65 25.20 -28.93
CA LYS A 311 7.88 24.85 -30.14
C LYS A 311 8.74 24.75 -31.38
N ALA A 312 9.73 25.62 -31.54
CA ALA A 312 10.57 25.62 -32.73
C ALA A 312 11.93 26.30 -32.51
N PHE A 313 12.91 25.93 -33.32
CA PHE A 313 14.16 26.68 -33.48
C PHE A 313 13.97 27.70 -34.60
N VAL A 314 14.14 28.99 -34.29
CA VAL A 314 13.91 30.08 -35.25
C VAL A 314 15.18 30.40 -36.05
N GLY A 315 16.35 30.19 -35.44
CA GLY A 315 17.65 30.41 -36.08
C GLY A 315 18.61 31.23 -35.22
N VAL A 316 19.67 31.73 -35.84
CA VAL A 316 20.68 32.58 -35.19
C VAL A 316 20.38 34.04 -35.51
N GLN A 317 20.13 34.86 -34.49
CA GLN A 317 19.90 36.30 -34.65
C GLN A 317 20.99 37.12 -33.97
N THR A 318 21.25 38.32 -34.48
CA THR A 318 22.08 39.31 -33.80
C THR A 318 21.21 40.10 -32.82
N PRO A 319 21.68 40.38 -31.59
CA PRO A 319 20.90 41.16 -30.64
C PRO A 319 20.65 42.57 -31.19
N ARG A 320 19.37 43.01 -31.18
CA ARG A 320 18.93 44.33 -31.71
C ARG A 320 19.57 45.54 -31.02
N CYS A 321 20.39 45.35 -29.98
CA CYS A 321 21.10 46.41 -29.27
C CYS A 321 22.59 46.07 -29.09
N SER A 322 23.39 46.20 -30.16
CA SER A 322 24.84 46.32 -30.02
C SER A 322 25.18 47.71 -29.46
N ARG A 323 25.52 47.80 -28.17
CA ARG A 323 26.24 48.97 -27.66
C ARG A 323 27.58 49.02 -28.38
N LYS A 324 27.85 50.14 -29.07
CA LYS A 324 29.10 50.42 -29.79
C LYS A 324 30.30 49.99 -28.95
N GLY A 325 31.00 48.92 -29.35
CA GLY A 325 32.27 48.51 -28.75
C GLY A 325 32.55 47.01 -28.72
N ASN A 326 31.53 46.14 -28.68
CA ASN A 326 31.74 44.69 -28.62
C ASN A 326 31.26 44.00 -29.90
N GLN A 327 32.03 43.03 -30.39
CA GLN A 327 31.69 42.17 -31.53
C GLN A 327 30.25 41.63 -31.40
N PRO A 328 29.47 41.55 -32.50
CA PRO A 328 28.11 41.02 -32.45
C PRO A 328 28.16 39.55 -32.04
N THR A 329 27.75 39.26 -30.80
CA THR A 329 27.55 37.89 -30.33
C THR A 329 26.26 37.37 -30.94
N PHE A 330 26.41 36.51 -31.94
CA PHE A 330 25.32 35.73 -32.51
C PHE A 330 24.67 34.86 -31.42
N GLN A 331 23.35 34.94 -31.27
CA GLN A 331 22.61 34.13 -30.31
C GLN A 331 21.57 33.28 -31.04
N LYS A 332 21.47 32.00 -30.65
CA LYS A 332 20.41 31.09 -31.07
C LYS A 332 19.09 31.53 -30.45
N VAL A 333 18.03 31.58 -31.25
CA VAL A 333 16.69 32.01 -30.86
C VAL A 333 15.70 30.86 -31.03
N TYR A 334 14.86 30.69 -30.02
CA TYR A 334 13.86 29.64 -29.91
C TYR A 334 12.48 30.26 -29.73
N LEU A 335 11.47 29.62 -30.32
CA LEU A 335 10.07 29.93 -30.12
C LEU A 335 9.56 29.11 -28.94
N VAL A 336 9.13 29.79 -27.88
CA VAL A 336 8.67 29.16 -26.64
C VAL A 336 7.22 29.54 -26.35
N GLN A 337 6.45 28.59 -25.84
CA GLN A 337 5.08 28.81 -25.34
C GLN A 337 5.11 28.70 -23.82
N PHE A 338 4.70 29.76 -23.12
CA PHE A 338 4.59 29.79 -21.66
C PHE A 338 3.31 29.09 -21.18
N CYS A 339 3.22 28.85 -19.86
CA CYS A 339 2.05 28.21 -19.21
C CYS A 339 0.73 28.99 -19.36
N ASP A 340 0.78 30.28 -19.71
CA ASP A 340 -0.38 31.13 -20.01
C ASP A 340 -0.72 31.16 -21.51
N GLU A 341 -0.21 30.18 -22.26
CA GLU A 341 -0.31 30.04 -23.71
C GLU A 341 0.37 31.15 -24.54
N THR A 342 1.04 32.11 -23.90
CA THR A 342 1.74 33.17 -24.63
C THR A 342 2.96 32.63 -25.36
N ILE A 343 3.13 33.03 -26.62
CA ILE A 343 4.24 32.60 -27.47
C ILE A 343 5.26 33.74 -27.58
N SER A 344 6.54 33.44 -27.38
CA SER A 344 7.62 34.43 -27.42
C SER A 344 8.88 33.87 -28.08
N GLU A 345 9.61 34.74 -28.77
CA GLU A 345 10.97 34.44 -29.25
C GLU A 345 11.99 34.82 -28.19
N VAL A 346 12.74 33.82 -27.71
CA VAL A 346 13.72 33.99 -26.65
C VAL A 346 15.09 33.45 -27.08
N PRO A 347 16.19 34.12 -26.72
CA PRO A 347 17.51 33.58 -26.96
C PRO A 347 17.78 32.38 -26.03
N GLN A 348 18.69 31.49 -26.43
CA GLN A 348 19.12 30.33 -25.63
C GLN A 348 19.52 30.70 -24.19
N SER A 349 20.12 31.88 -24.00
CA SER A 349 20.56 32.38 -22.69
C SER A 349 19.43 32.72 -21.73
N PHE A 350 18.18 32.71 -22.17
CA PHE A 350 17.02 33.08 -21.36
C PHE A 350 16.31 31.89 -20.74
N PHE A 351 16.69 30.66 -21.06
CA PHE A 351 16.03 29.49 -20.49
C PHE A 351 17.01 28.41 -20.04
N TRP A 352 16.57 27.64 -19.05
CA TRP A 352 17.26 26.47 -18.55
C TRP A 352 16.47 25.22 -18.92
N THR A 353 17.17 24.15 -19.29
CA THR A 353 16.58 22.82 -19.50
C THR A 353 16.88 21.94 -18.31
N THR A 354 16.19 20.80 -18.20
CA THR A 354 16.40 19.82 -17.13
C THR A 354 17.84 19.31 -17.02
N ALA A 355 18.63 19.35 -18.11
CA ALA A 355 20.05 18.99 -18.09
C ALA A 355 20.94 20.00 -17.32
N HIS A 356 20.47 21.23 -17.11
CA HIS A 356 21.23 22.29 -16.46
C HIS A 356 20.98 22.29 -14.95
N ARG A 357 22.04 22.45 -14.15
CA ARG A 357 21.93 22.50 -12.68
C ARG A 357 21.05 23.67 -12.23
N GLU A 358 21.14 24.78 -12.95
CA GLU A 358 20.39 26.01 -12.72
C GLU A 358 18.89 25.79 -12.79
N PHE A 359 18.43 24.82 -13.61
CA PHE A 359 17.02 24.46 -13.68
C PHE A 359 16.45 24.03 -12.33
N HIS A 360 17.26 23.45 -11.43
CA HIS A 360 16.81 22.98 -10.11
C HIS A 360 17.03 23.98 -8.96
N VAL A 361 17.67 25.11 -9.22
CA VAL A 361 18.11 26.07 -8.19
C VAL A 361 17.41 27.42 -8.33
N VAL A 362 17.00 27.76 -9.54
CA VAL A 362 16.41 29.06 -9.87
C VAL A 362 15.00 29.19 -9.28
N GLU A 363 14.71 30.34 -8.66
CA GLU A 363 13.37 30.63 -8.14
C GLU A 363 12.34 30.73 -9.28
N MET A 364 11.33 29.87 -9.21
CA MET A 364 10.18 29.91 -10.10
C MET A 364 9.21 31.01 -9.66
N GLY A 365 8.58 31.68 -10.63
CA GLY A 365 7.50 32.63 -10.37
C GLY A 365 6.36 31.99 -9.57
N ARG A 366 5.61 32.78 -8.79
CA ARG A 366 4.46 32.29 -8.02
C ARG A 366 3.28 31.98 -8.94
N ILE A 367 3.14 30.72 -9.32
CA ILE A 367 2.02 30.25 -10.14
C ILE A 367 0.87 29.84 -9.24
N HIS A 368 -0.33 30.34 -9.54
CA HIS A 368 -1.57 29.86 -8.95
C HIS A 368 -2.35 29.16 -10.06
N THR A 369 -2.36 27.83 -10.05
CA THR A 369 -3.27 27.05 -10.88
C THR A 369 -4.65 27.07 -10.23
N THR A 370 -5.69 27.35 -11.01
CA THR A 370 -7.08 27.26 -10.55
C THR A 370 -7.67 25.98 -11.10
N GLU A 371 -7.94 25.03 -10.22
CA GLU A 371 -8.63 23.79 -10.55
C GLU A 371 -10.00 24.09 -11.19
N ILE A 372 -10.34 23.34 -12.25
CA ILE A 372 -11.65 23.46 -12.88
C ILE A 372 -12.69 22.91 -11.91
N THR A 373 -13.63 23.77 -11.50
CA THR A 373 -14.71 23.36 -10.59
C THR A 373 -15.85 22.67 -11.34
N PHE A 374 -16.54 21.76 -10.65
CA PHE A 374 -17.73 21.08 -11.18
C PHE A 374 -18.77 22.06 -11.72
N LYS A 375 -18.93 23.23 -11.08
CA LYS A 375 -19.85 24.29 -11.52
C LYS A 375 -19.56 24.79 -12.95
N LYS A 376 -18.29 24.79 -13.37
CA LYS A 376 -17.88 25.20 -14.72
C LYS A 376 -18.13 24.10 -15.75
N ILE A 377 -17.92 22.83 -15.38
CA ILE A 377 -18.16 21.67 -16.27
C ILE A 377 -19.64 21.32 -16.39
N TYR A 378 -20.43 21.56 -15.35
CA TYR A 378 -21.82 21.13 -15.28
C TYR A 378 -22.68 21.48 -16.52
N PRO A 379 -22.62 22.69 -17.09
CA PRO A 379 -23.36 23.00 -18.32
C PRO A 379 -22.94 22.15 -19.52
N ARG A 380 -21.63 21.89 -19.70
CA ARG A 380 -21.10 21.05 -20.78
C ARG A 380 -21.47 19.59 -20.58
N LEU A 381 -21.42 19.14 -19.33
CA LEU A 381 -21.89 17.80 -18.95
C LEU A 381 -23.36 17.62 -19.36
N LEU A 382 -24.22 18.63 -19.17
CA LEU A 382 -25.62 18.57 -19.64
C LEU A 382 -25.76 18.47 -21.16
N ASN A 383 -24.89 19.14 -21.93
CA ASN A 383 -24.92 19.10 -23.40
C ASN A 383 -24.67 17.69 -23.95
N ILE A 384 -23.76 16.94 -23.31
CA ILE A 384 -23.38 15.59 -23.76
C ILE A 384 -24.30 14.48 -23.22
N MET A 385 -25.25 14.79 -22.33
CA MET A 385 -26.17 13.80 -21.74
C MET A 385 -26.92 12.92 -22.76
N PRO A 386 -27.43 13.45 -23.89
CA PRO A 386 -28.12 12.61 -24.87
C PRO A 386 -27.23 11.50 -25.43
N GLU A 387 -25.93 11.76 -25.56
CA GLU A 387 -24.96 10.80 -26.06
C GLU A 387 -24.61 9.74 -25.01
N LEU A 388 -24.44 10.15 -23.75
CA LEU A 388 -24.27 9.21 -22.64
C LEU A 388 -25.51 8.33 -22.42
N ASP A 389 -26.72 8.88 -22.63
CA ASP A 389 -27.97 8.11 -22.55
C ASP A 389 -27.97 6.99 -23.62
N LEU A 390 -27.52 7.26 -24.85
CA LEU A 390 -27.36 6.26 -25.92
C LEU A 390 -26.31 5.19 -25.59
N ILE A 391 -25.21 5.58 -24.95
CA ILE A 391 -24.18 4.62 -24.50
C ILE A 391 -24.75 3.70 -23.43
N SER A 392 -25.51 4.27 -22.50
CA SER A 392 -26.12 3.56 -21.38
C SER A 392 -27.21 2.56 -21.82
N SER A 393 -27.84 2.79 -22.97
CA SER A 393 -28.83 1.88 -23.58
C SER A 393 -28.20 0.82 -24.51
N GLY A 394 -26.87 0.84 -24.72
CA GLY A 394 -26.17 -0.05 -25.64
C GLY A 394 -26.23 0.38 -27.12
N ASN A 395 -26.78 1.57 -27.39
CA ASN A 395 -26.95 2.15 -28.72
C ASN A 395 -25.90 3.24 -29.03
N ALA A 396 -24.71 3.14 -28.44
CA ALA A 396 -23.61 4.08 -28.69
C ALA A 396 -23.35 4.24 -30.20
N ARG A 397 -23.16 5.50 -30.63
CA ARG A 397 -22.87 5.83 -32.04
C ARG A 397 -21.48 5.36 -32.46
N GLU A 398 -20.53 5.48 -31.54
CA GLU A 398 -19.14 5.12 -31.75
C GLU A 398 -18.93 3.60 -31.54
N PRO A 399 -18.37 2.87 -32.54
CA PRO A 399 -18.24 1.42 -32.47
C PRO A 399 -17.33 0.96 -31.33
N THR A 400 -16.26 1.70 -31.04
CA THR A 400 -15.33 1.40 -29.94
C THR A 400 -16.00 1.48 -28.57
N VAL A 401 -16.89 2.46 -28.39
CA VAL A 401 -17.66 2.64 -27.14
C VAL A 401 -18.73 1.56 -27.01
N LYS A 402 -19.35 1.16 -28.12
CA LYS A 402 -20.30 0.05 -28.16
C LYS A 402 -19.64 -1.27 -27.78
N GLU A 403 -18.45 -1.54 -28.31
CA GLU A 403 -17.65 -2.71 -27.94
C GLU A 403 -17.26 -2.68 -26.45
N ARG A 404 -16.87 -1.51 -25.91
CA ARG A 404 -16.57 -1.36 -24.49
C ARG A 404 -17.78 -1.64 -23.59
N HIS A 405 -18.96 -1.15 -23.97
CA HIS A 405 -20.22 -1.43 -23.29
C HIS A 405 -20.53 -2.94 -23.28
N GLU A 406 -20.47 -3.59 -24.43
CA GLU A 406 -20.74 -5.04 -24.54
C GLU A 406 -19.70 -5.88 -23.80
N HIS A 407 -18.41 -5.56 -23.94
CA HIS A 407 -17.34 -6.26 -23.25
C HIS A 407 -17.46 -6.08 -21.73
N PHE A 408 -17.86 -4.89 -21.25
CA PHE A 408 -18.11 -4.68 -19.81
C PHE A 408 -19.20 -5.63 -19.30
N LEU A 409 -20.29 -5.79 -20.05
CA LEU A 409 -21.41 -6.65 -19.66
C LEU A 409 -21.12 -8.15 -19.79
N GLN A 410 -20.20 -8.53 -20.67
CA GLN A 410 -19.81 -9.94 -20.88
C GLN A 410 -18.65 -10.38 -19.98
N ALA A 411 -17.86 -9.44 -19.45
CA ALA A 411 -16.72 -9.74 -18.60
C ALA A 411 -17.16 -10.38 -17.26
N PRO A 412 -16.47 -11.45 -16.79
CA PRO A 412 -16.69 -12.00 -15.46
C PRO A 412 -16.48 -10.92 -14.38
N ILE A 413 -17.32 -10.95 -13.34
CA ILE A 413 -17.25 -10.06 -12.17
C ILE A 413 -15.83 -10.13 -11.59
N GLY A 414 -15.04 -9.07 -11.79
CA GLY A 414 -13.62 -9.00 -11.39
C GLY A 414 -12.62 -8.70 -12.53
N GLN A 415 -13.04 -8.78 -13.80
CA GLN A 415 -12.23 -8.38 -14.97
C GLN A 415 -12.59 -6.99 -15.55
N HIS A 416 -13.58 -6.29 -14.98
CA HIS A 416 -13.98 -4.95 -15.44
C HIS A 416 -12.83 -3.93 -15.37
N ALA A 417 -11.92 -4.07 -14.40
CA ALA A 417 -10.73 -3.24 -14.25
C ALA A 417 -9.68 -3.38 -15.37
N LEU A 418 -9.82 -4.36 -16.29
CA LEU A 418 -8.92 -4.55 -17.44
C LEU A 418 -9.40 -3.83 -18.71
N LEU A 419 -10.61 -3.24 -18.70
CA LEU A 419 -11.18 -2.57 -19.87
C LEU A 419 -10.80 -1.11 -19.99
N GLY A 420 -10.29 -0.51 -18.92
CA GLY A 420 -9.67 0.80 -18.94
C GLY A 420 -8.21 0.68 -19.40
N GLU A 421 -7.98 0.50 -20.70
CA GLU A 421 -6.69 0.89 -21.29
C GLU A 421 -6.41 2.32 -20.82
N ASN A 422 -5.34 2.51 -20.03
CA ASN A 422 -4.81 3.79 -19.53
C ASN A 422 -5.71 5.00 -19.81
N VAL A 423 -6.85 5.10 -19.11
CA VAL A 423 -7.77 6.24 -19.30
C VAL A 423 -7.09 7.44 -18.66
N LEU A 424 -6.52 8.29 -19.50
CA LEU A 424 -5.89 9.53 -19.10
C LEU A 424 -6.98 10.61 -19.08
N TYR A 425 -7.11 11.28 -17.94
CA TYR A 425 -8.06 12.35 -17.72
C TYR A 425 -7.40 13.74 -17.85
N GLY A 426 -6.20 13.81 -18.42
CA GLY A 426 -5.46 15.05 -18.69
C GLY A 426 -5.38 15.98 -17.49
N GLN A 427 -5.89 17.20 -17.68
CA GLN A 427 -5.85 18.30 -16.73
C GLN A 427 -6.99 18.28 -15.69
N TYR A 428 -7.90 17.31 -15.76
CA TYR A 428 -9.00 17.21 -14.80
C TYR A 428 -8.52 16.55 -13.50
N SER A 429 -8.86 17.17 -12.37
CA SER A 429 -8.47 16.69 -11.05
C SER A 429 -9.30 15.50 -10.58
N ASP A 430 -8.74 14.68 -9.69
CA ASP A 430 -9.44 13.56 -9.08
C ASP A 430 -10.74 13.96 -8.37
N ASN A 431 -10.75 15.13 -7.72
CA ASN A 431 -11.95 15.64 -7.04
C ASN A 431 -13.07 15.95 -8.04
N LEU A 432 -12.72 16.58 -9.16
CA LEU A 432 -13.69 16.89 -10.22
C LEU A 432 -14.21 15.61 -10.88
N LEU A 433 -13.33 14.65 -11.16
CA LEU A 433 -13.70 13.34 -11.70
C LEU A 433 -14.64 12.60 -10.75
N PHE A 434 -14.38 12.67 -9.45
CA PHE A 434 -15.26 12.12 -8.42
C PHE A 434 -16.65 12.78 -8.44
N ASP A 435 -16.71 14.12 -8.50
CA ASP A 435 -17.98 14.85 -8.56
C ASP A 435 -18.79 14.49 -9.83
N VAL A 436 -18.11 14.37 -10.98
CA VAL A 436 -18.73 13.94 -12.25
C VAL A 436 -19.23 12.50 -12.15
N ALA A 437 -18.43 11.58 -11.62
CA ALA A 437 -18.83 10.19 -11.42
C ALA A 437 -20.04 10.07 -10.47
N GLN A 438 -20.04 10.85 -9.38
CA GLN A 438 -21.16 10.89 -8.44
C GLN A 438 -22.43 11.42 -9.11
N PHE A 439 -22.32 12.47 -9.92
CA PHE A 439 -23.44 13.00 -10.70
C PHE A 439 -24.02 11.94 -11.65
N LEU A 440 -23.16 11.26 -12.43
CA LEU A 440 -23.56 10.21 -13.37
C LEU A 440 -24.22 9.03 -12.63
N SER A 441 -23.63 8.58 -11.52
CA SER A 441 -24.18 7.50 -10.69
C SER A 441 -25.58 7.85 -10.18
N ASN A 442 -25.76 9.05 -9.63
CA ASN A 442 -27.05 9.53 -9.14
C ASN A 442 -28.08 9.60 -10.27
N ARG A 443 -27.70 10.09 -11.46
CA ARG A 443 -28.60 10.17 -12.63
C ARG A 443 -29.04 8.80 -13.12
N TYR A 444 -28.11 7.86 -13.34
CA TYR A 444 -28.44 6.59 -13.99
C TYR A 444 -29.04 5.55 -13.04
N PHE A 445 -28.69 5.57 -11.75
CA PHE A 445 -29.10 4.54 -10.80
C PHE A 445 -30.05 5.01 -9.69
N LEU A 446 -30.02 6.29 -9.30
CA LEU A 446 -30.90 6.80 -8.23
C LEU A 446 -32.11 7.58 -8.77
N ASN A 447 -31.94 8.42 -9.80
CA ASN A 447 -32.96 9.33 -10.32
C ASN A 447 -33.41 8.93 -11.73
N ALA A 448 -34.29 7.94 -11.82
CA ALA A 448 -34.67 7.30 -13.08
C ALA A 448 -35.51 8.14 -14.08
N THR A 449 -35.84 9.39 -13.77
CA THR A 449 -36.98 10.12 -14.37
C THR A 449 -36.67 11.03 -15.57
N GLN A 450 -35.40 11.18 -15.99
CA GLN A 450 -35.02 12.15 -17.04
C GLN A 450 -34.09 11.58 -18.12
N ARG A 451 -34.36 10.37 -18.63
CA ARG A 451 -33.54 9.73 -19.68
C ARG A 451 -34.22 9.80 -21.04
N LEU A 452 -33.42 10.01 -22.09
CA LEU A 452 -33.91 9.96 -23.48
C LEU A 452 -34.24 8.53 -23.91
N GLU A 453 -33.42 7.57 -23.49
CA GLU A 453 -33.60 6.13 -23.74
C GLU A 453 -33.63 5.32 -22.43
N PRO A 454 -34.34 4.18 -22.39
CA PRO A 454 -34.28 3.28 -21.25
C PRO A 454 -32.87 2.68 -21.11
N LEU A 455 -32.39 2.57 -19.87
CA LEU A 455 -31.10 1.94 -19.58
C LEU A 455 -31.12 0.47 -20.01
N ASP A 456 -29.99 -0.05 -20.50
CA ASP A 456 -29.87 -1.48 -20.80
C ASP A 456 -30.28 -2.30 -19.55
N PRO A 457 -31.25 -3.23 -19.66
CA PRO A 457 -31.68 -4.07 -18.55
C PRO A 457 -30.53 -4.83 -17.86
N ARG A 458 -29.48 -5.19 -18.59
CA ARG A 458 -28.28 -5.85 -18.07
C ARG A 458 -27.48 -4.91 -17.15
N VAL A 459 -27.41 -3.62 -17.47
CA VAL A 459 -26.78 -2.59 -16.63
C VAL A 459 -27.59 -2.36 -15.36
N LEU A 460 -28.93 -2.36 -15.45
CA LEU A 460 -29.81 -2.23 -14.27
C LEU A 460 -29.65 -3.39 -13.28
N GLN A 461 -29.41 -4.60 -13.79
CA GLN A 461 -29.24 -5.83 -12.99
C GLN A 461 -27.88 -5.95 -12.32
N LEU A 462 -26.93 -5.06 -12.61
CA LEU A 462 -25.63 -5.03 -11.93
C LEU A 462 -25.80 -4.78 -10.42
N CYS A 463 -24.94 -5.41 -9.62
CA CYS A 463 -24.81 -5.10 -8.19
C CYS A 463 -24.23 -3.69 -8.00
N ASP A 464 -24.33 -3.13 -6.79
CA ASP A 464 -23.89 -1.75 -6.53
C ASP A 464 -22.41 -1.52 -6.88
N HIS A 465 -21.55 -2.51 -6.67
CA HIS A 465 -20.16 -2.46 -7.10
C HIS A 465 -20.04 -2.44 -8.63
N GLY A 466 -20.77 -3.31 -9.35
CA GLY A 466 -20.78 -3.33 -10.80
C GLY A 466 -21.35 -2.05 -11.42
N ARG A 467 -22.34 -1.42 -10.79
CA ARG A 467 -22.86 -0.11 -11.20
C ARG A 467 -21.82 0.99 -11.05
N THR A 468 -21.06 0.97 -9.95
CA THR A 468 -19.98 1.92 -9.69
C THR A 468 -18.87 1.75 -10.73
N SER A 469 -18.45 0.49 -11.00
CA SER A 469 -17.47 0.17 -12.03
C SER A 469 -17.96 0.55 -13.43
N TYR A 470 -19.26 0.38 -13.73
CA TYR A 470 -19.81 0.80 -15.02
C TYR A 470 -19.69 2.31 -15.24
N VAL A 471 -19.89 3.11 -14.18
CA VAL A 471 -19.69 4.56 -14.25
C VAL A 471 -18.21 4.88 -14.47
N SER A 472 -17.29 4.25 -13.72
CA SER A 472 -15.86 4.56 -13.81
C SER A 472 -15.22 4.09 -15.12
N ASP A 473 -15.66 2.96 -15.67
CA ASP A 473 -14.95 2.28 -16.75
C ASP A 473 -15.57 2.56 -18.12
N VAL A 474 -16.85 2.96 -18.16
CA VAL A 474 -17.58 3.20 -19.41
C VAL A 474 -18.04 4.66 -19.51
N LEU A 475 -18.82 5.15 -18.54
CA LEU A 475 -19.49 6.45 -18.67
C LEU A 475 -18.56 7.65 -18.42
N LEU A 476 -17.74 7.60 -17.36
CA LEU A 476 -16.85 8.70 -16.98
C LEU A 476 -15.76 8.97 -18.04
N PRO A 477 -15.03 7.96 -18.57
CA PRO A 477 -14.04 8.19 -19.63
C PRO A 477 -14.65 8.87 -20.84
N GLU A 478 -15.82 8.40 -21.26
CA GLU A 478 -16.50 8.91 -22.43
C GLU A 478 -17.09 10.31 -22.18
N ALA A 479 -17.61 10.57 -20.98
CA ALA A 479 -18.09 11.90 -20.61
C ALA A 479 -16.99 12.95 -20.68
N ILE A 480 -15.81 12.63 -20.13
CA ILE A 480 -14.67 13.54 -20.16
C ILE A 480 -14.18 13.74 -21.60
N LEU A 481 -14.07 12.67 -22.39
CA LEU A 481 -13.67 12.78 -23.79
C LEU A 481 -14.64 13.64 -24.61
N LEU A 482 -15.95 13.46 -24.46
CA LEU A 482 -16.95 14.26 -25.17
C LEU A 482 -16.91 15.74 -24.76
N ILE A 483 -16.68 16.04 -23.48
CA ILE A 483 -16.49 17.42 -23.01
C ILE A 483 -15.22 18.03 -23.66
N THR A 484 -14.11 17.29 -23.68
CA THR A 484 -12.88 17.75 -24.32
C THR A 484 -13.03 17.90 -25.84
N MET A 485 -13.84 17.07 -26.49
CA MET A 485 -14.16 17.23 -27.91
C MET A 485 -14.95 18.52 -28.18
N GLU A 486 -15.89 18.89 -27.31
CA GLU A 486 -16.61 20.17 -27.39
C GLU A 486 -15.63 21.35 -27.24
N GLU A 487 -14.69 21.27 -26.31
CA GLU A 487 -13.62 22.27 -26.09
C GLU A 487 -12.72 22.44 -27.32
N VAL A 488 -12.19 21.34 -27.86
CA VAL A 488 -11.32 21.36 -29.05
C VAL A 488 -12.06 21.93 -30.27
N ASN A 489 -13.36 21.65 -30.39
CA ASN A 489 -14.18 22.17 -31.47
C ASN A 489 -14.46 23.67 -31.33
N GLU A 490 -14.64 24.18 -30.10
CA GLU A 490 -14.75 25.62 -29.83
C GLU A 490 -13.46 26.38 -30.20
N GLU A 491 -12.28 25.79 -29.95
CA GLU A 491 -10.99 26.41 -30.25
C GLU A 491 -10.64 26.46 -31.74
N ALA A 492 -11.06 25.45 -32.51
CA ALA A 492 -10.72 25.34 -33.94
C ALA A 492 -11.91 24.86 -34.79
N PRO A 493 -12.97 25.67 -34.97
CA PRO A 493 -14.28 25.24 -35.49
C PRO A 493 -14.31 24.80 -36.97
N ASN A 494 -13.17 24.68 -37.67
CA ASN A 494 -13.11 24.34 -39.10
C ASN A 494 -11.86 23.54 -39.52
N HIS A 495 -11.19 22.86 -38.58
CA HIS A 495 -10.05 22.00 -38.94
C HIS A 495 -10.53 20.60 -39.36
N PRO A 496 -10.06 20.05 -40.50
CA PRO A 496 -10.42 18.70 -40.98
C PRO A 496 -9.69 17.61 -40.19
N ILE A 497 -9.69 17.73 -38.86
CA ILE A 497 -9.01 16.82 -37.95
C ILE A 497 -10.06 15.93 -37.30
N ASN A 498 -9.70 14.67 -37.06
CA ASN A 498 -10.49 13.78 -36.22
C ASN A 498 -10.56 14.36 -34.79
N LEU A 499 -11.68 15.02 -34.47
CA LEU A 499 -11.88 15.72 -33.19
C LEU A 499 -11.67 14.79 -31.99
N ARG A 500 -12.05 13.51 -32.12
CA ARG A 500 -11.90 12.51 -31.06
C ARG A 500 -10.43 12.18 -30.80
N GLU A 501 -9.65 11.97 -31.86
CA GLU A 501 -8.21 11.70 -31.75
C GLU A 501 -7.47 12.89 -31.14
N ARG A 502 -7.80 14.11 -31.58
CA ARG A 502 -7.23 15.33 -31.00
C ARG A 502 -7.60 15.51 -29.53
N ALA A 503 -8.84 15.24 -29.14
CA ALA A 503 -9.27 15.29 -27.75
C ALA A 503 -8.54 14.23 -26.89
N MET A 504 -8.33 13.02 -27.42
CA MET A 504 -7.53 12.00 -26.74
C MET A 504 -6.07 12.45 -26.54
N ASP A 505 -5.49 13.14 -27.52
CA ASP A 505 -4.14 13.67 -27.39
C ASP A 505 -4.07 14.81 -26.37
N CYS A 506 -5.06 15.71 -26.32
CA CYS A 506 -5.18 16.72 -25.27
C CYS A 506 -5.28 16.09 -23.86
N LEU A 507 -6.01 14.97 -23.73
CA LEU A 507 -6.11 14.24 -22.46
C LEU A 507 -4.81 13.50 -22.07
N LYS A 508 -3.88 13.28 -23.01
CA LYS A 508 -2.55 12.74 -22.72
C LYS A 508 -1.55 13.82 -22.28
N GLU A 509 -1.81 15.08 -22.62
CA GLU A 509 -0.93 16.18 -22.25
C GLU A 509 -1.03 16.48 -20.74
N THR A 510 0.04 16.19 -20.01
CA THR A 510 0.20 16.59 -18.60
C THR A 510 0.40 18.10 -18.49
N ASP A 511 -0.17 18.72 -17.45
CA ASP A 511 0.03 20.13 -17.16
C ASP A 511 1.53 20.45 -17.06
N ILE A 512 1.96 21.43 -17.86
CA ILE A 512 3.34 21.90 -17.92
C ILE A 512 3.84 22.41 -16.56
N VAL A 513 2.96 23.01 -15.76
CA VAL A 513 3.29 23.56 -14.44
C VAL A 513 3.61 22.43 -13.47
N ASP A 514 2.80 21.37 -13.46
CA ASP A 514 3.02 20.19 -12.63
C ASP A 514 4.27 19.41 -13.07
N LEU A 515 4.45 19.27 -14.38
CA LEU A 515 5.62 18.66 -14.98
C LEU A 515 6.91 19.39 -14.59
N VAL A 516 6.94 20.71 -14.72
CA VAL A 516 8.09 21.54 -14.31
C VAL A 516 8.30 21.48 -12.81
N ASN A 517 7.27 21.61 -11.99
CA ASN A 517 7.38 21.54 -10.53
C ASN A 517 7.97 20.20 -10.08
N CYS A 518 7.54 19.10 -10.68
CA CYS A 518 8.04 17.77 -10.35
C CYS A 518 9.52 17.59 -10.73
N LEU A 519 9.90 18.04 -11.94
CA LEU A 519 11.28 17.97 -12.43
C LEU A 519 12.21 18.91 -11.64
N HIS A 520 11.75 20.13 -11.35
CA HIS A 520 12.48 21.13 -10.59
C HIS A 520 12.84 20.61 -9.20
N ASN A 521 11.85 20.04 -8.49
CA ASN A 521 12.01 19.56 -7.10
C ASN A 521 12.67 18.17 -6.98
N ASN A 522 12.81 17.39 -8.06
CA ASN A 522 13.36 16.03 -8.02
C ASN A 522 14.51 15.80 -9.01
N PRO A 523 15.74 16.26 -8.71
CA PRO A 523 16.89 16.12 -9.60
C PRO A 523 17.34 14.67 -9.87
N GLN A 524 16.86 13.69 -9.09
CA GLN A 524 17.16 12.26 -9.32
C GLN A 524 16.29 11.63 -10.43
N LYS A 525 15.14 12.23 -10.77
CA LYS A 525 14.25 11.72 -11.84
C LYS A 525 14.79 12.08 -13.25
N THR A 526 15.66 13.08 -13.34
CA THR A 526 16.17 13.64 -14.61
C THR A 526 17.07 12.67 -15.40
N TYR A 527 17.81 11.80 -14.71
CA TYR A 527 18.68 10.81 -15.36
C TYR A 527 17.94 9.68 -16.10
N ARG A 528 16.61 9.53 -15.90
CA ARG A 528 15.77 8.54 -16.60
C ARG A 528 14.93 9.13 -17.74
N ALA A 529 14.80 10.46 -17.84
CA ALA A 529 13.96 11.12 -18.84
C ALA A 529 14.51 11.03 -20.27
N TYR A 530 15.84 10.88 -20.44
CA TYR A 530 16.47 10.83 -21.76
C TYR A 530 16.42 9.45 -22.44
N SER A 531 15.83 8.43 -21.79
CA SER A 531 15.73 7.06 -22.34
C SER A 531 14.33 6.63 -22.78
N THR A 532 13.27 7.37 -22.42
CA THR A 532 11.89 7.06 -22.78
C THR A 532 11.03 8.33 -22.73
N PRO A 533 10.36 8.76 -23.82
CA PRO A 533 9.35 9.80 -23.73
C PRO A 533 8.12 9.26 -22.97
N PHE A 534 7.58 10.07 -22.05
CA PHE A 534 6.16 10.07 -21.62
C PHE A 534 5.58 9.10 -20.56
N GLU A 535 6.27 8.12 -19.98
CA GLU A 535 5.59 7.16 -19.06
C GLU A 535 5.76 7.35 -17.54
N TYR A 536 6.30 8.48 -17.07
CA TYR A 536 6.54 8.67 -15.63
C TYR A 536 5.98 9.97 -15.06
N PHE A 537 4.69 10.24 -15.27
CA PHE A 537 3.99 11.35 -14.61
C PHE A 537 2.59 10.95 -14.14
N CYS A 538 2.48 9.94 -13.27
CA CYS A 538 1.36 9.77 -12.34
C CYS A 538 1.78 8.81 -11.22
N ARG A 539 2.21 9.35 -10.07
CA ARG A 539 2.12 8.73 -8.74
C ARG A 539 2.33 9.77 -7.66
#